data_AF-A0A1K2IBH5-F1
#
_entry.id   AF-A0A1K2IBH5-F1
#
_cell.length_a   1.000
_cell.length_b   1.000
_cell.length_c   1.000
_cell.angle_alpha   90.00
_cell.angle_beta   90.00
_cell.angle_gamma   90.00
#
_symmetry.space_group_name_H-M   'P 1'
#
loop_
_entity.id
_entity.type
_entity.pdbx_description
1 polymer ?
#
loop_
_entity_poly.entity_id
_entity_poly.type
_entity_poly.pdbx_seq_one_letter_code
_entity_poly.pdbx_strand_id
1 'polypeptide(L)'
;MKKIFYLFAILLGTTIVGCNPMEDIHDDINANKGGVVQDVEFTLTDDDYDDLDLSFGSFSSEDDAKAALPAFLTDKYPYLSDGSSAKVEYLLYIGSAEGVSDYTGADVYALANADYPQGNLNASGFYPNEDAEDFMSDILTAQYTSPTEGQSVLVQYNTYVEVPVEGISNLVSADFKTAQSLLDWTPFNITGTQVWSGTQYGATINGSEYPNYFVNEDWLVSPEIDLTAQVNPLFQLTQVLRYTNASDYYNIMVSTDYDGDVATATWDTIDVTPVPDGSSWTAVTSEDVDFSAYEGETIHIAFKYESDLTIGATWEIENVLVKVPGVEGETVANEVYYTYTGSAWELSSGVYYLTSNDYDSMGEASGQPGRYNNFSSSIPADTYISTFLGINNPYAQEEDEIIVIYKYYSSSANATQTRGNLYTYTNGVWVAYQSTISTTLQFGLENGIWIPDNTIKYSLTDADYTYMGETLSDDPNYSSKVATLLNYADYDSSWSQDDIIYSLGVLLDYLDPNAVEGQKYQLSYLVYAGGLSEFTITLIKTDGEWVVY
;
A
#
# COMPACT_ATOMS: atom_id res chain seq x y z
N MET A 1 -21.62 64.68 -19.90
CA MET A 1 -22.90 65.18 -19.35
C MET A 1 -22.86 64.92 -17.84
N LYS A 2 -22.62 65.96 -17.03
CA LYS A 2 -23.63 66.66 -16.19
C LYS A 2 -24.18 65.72 -15.09
N LYS A 3 -24.00 65.89 -13.77
CA LYS A 3 -23.52 66.96 -12.85
C LYS A 3 -23.17 66.25 -11.51
N ILE A 4 -22.02 66.41 -10.84
CA ILE A 4 -21.57 67.50 -9.96
C ILE A 4 -22.55 67.88 -8.84
N PHE A 5 -22.17 67.56 -7.58
CA PHE A 5 -21.95 68.47 -6.44
C PHE A 5 -21.06 67.70 -5.41
N TYR A 6 -19.75 67.96 -5.29
CA TYR A 6 -19.08 68.99 -4.46
C TYR A 6 -19.45 68.93 -2.97
N LEU A 7 -18.55 69.06 -1.99
CA LEU A 7 -17.09 69.04 -1.89
C LEU A 7 -16.81 69.15 -0.37
N PHE A 8 -15.76 68.49 0.13
CA PHE A 8 -14.81 68.95 1.15
C PHE A 8 -15.26 69.52 2.52
N ALA A 9 -14.48 69.06 3.50
CA ALA A 9 -13.75 69.84 4.51
C ALA A 9 -14.23 69.80 5.97
N ILE A 10 -13.35 69.19 6.78
CA ILE A 10 -12.82 69.71 8.05
C ILE A 10 -13.64 69.37 9.31
N LEU A 11 -13.11 68.36 10.02
CA LEU A 11 -12.66 68.42 11.42
C LEU A 11 -13.72 68.71 12.50
N LEU A 12 -14.11 67.69 13.26
CA LEU A 12 -13.98 67.71 14.74
C LEU A 12 -14.19 66.32 15.35
N GLY A 13 -13.12 65.81 15.98
CA GLY A 13 -13.10 64.95 17.17
C GLY A 13 -14.09 63.79 17.29
N THR A 14 -13.59 62.57 17.13
CA THR A 14 -13.66 61.50 18.15
C THR A 14 -12.85 60.30 17.64
N THR A 15 -11.69 60.08 18.25
CA THR A 15 -10.95 58.83 18.14
C THR A 15 -11.76 57.77 18.88
N ILE A 16 -12.51 56.95 18.15
CA ILE A 16 -12.95 55.65 18.65
C ILE A 16 -11.95 54.68 18.07
N VAL A 17 -10.94 54.34 18.88
CA VAL A 17 -10.13 53.14 18.68
C VAL A 17 -11.14 52.00 18.72
N GLY A 18 -11.44 51.41 17.57
CA GLY A 18 -12.18 50.16 17.52
C GLY A 18 -11.25 49.07 18.06
N CYS A 19 -11.21 48.90 19.38
CA CYS A 19 -10.76 47.66 19.99
C CYS A 19 -11.64 46.56 19.42
N ASN A 20 -11.00 45.56 18.83
CA ASN A 20 -11.62 44.36 18.29
C ASN A 20 -11.98 43.47 19.50
N PRO A 21 -13.23 43.47 20.00
CA PRO A 21 -13.53 42.86 21.30
C PRO A 21 -13.55 41.33 21.22
N MET A 22 -13.26 40.73 20.06
CA MET A 22 -13.10 39.29 19.89
C MET A 22 -11.62 38.89 19.95
N GLU A 23 -10.71 39.75 19.50
CA GLU A 23 -9.26 39.50 19.52
C GLU A 23 -8.72 39.68 20.95
N ASP A 24 -9.16 40.72 21.68
CA ASP A 24 -8.88 40.86 23.11
C ASP A 24 -9.55 39.78 23.97
N ILE A 25 -10.65 39.14 23.52
CA ILE A 25 -11.21 37.98 24.25
C ILE A 25 -10.37 36.73 23.99
N HIS A 26 -9.80 36.56 22.80
CA HIS A 26 -8.87 35.46 22.53
C HIS A 26 -7.49 35.68 23.16
N ASP A 27 -7.03 36.94 23.27
CA ASP A 27 -5.76 37.29 23.89
C ASP A 27 -5.85 37.38 25.42
N ASP A 28 -6.98 37.82 26.01
CA ASP A 28 -7.19 37.80 27.47
C ASP A 28 -7.54 36.40 28.01
N ILE A 29 -8.06 35.48 27.18
CA ILE A 29 -8.19 34.06 27.53
C ILE A 29 -6.82 33.37 27.48
N ASN A 30 -5.95 33.72 26.54
CA ASN A 30 -4.59 33.17 26.44
C ASN A 30 -3.61 33.77 27.48
N ALA A 31 -3.90 34.95 28.04
CA ALA A 31 -3.04 35.61 29.02
C ALA A 31 -3.31 35.23 30.48
N ASN A 32 -4.42 34.55 30.80
CA ASN A 32 -4.72 34.04 32.15
C ASN A 32 -4.43 32.53 32.26
N LYS A 33 -3.15 32.20 32.46
CA LYS A 33 -2.70 30.90 32.98
C LYS A 33 -3.37 30.58 34.32
N GLY A 34 -4.39 29.75 34.26
CA GLY A 34 -4.86 28.88 35.33
C GLY A 34 -5.14 27.54 34.70
N GLY A 35 -4.09 26.73 34.59
CA GLY A 35 -4.15 25.43 33.95
C GLY A 35 -5.20 24.53 34.61
N VAL A 36 -6.04 23.91 33.78
CA VAL A 36 -7.06 23.01 34.27
C VAL A 36 -6.36 21.72 34.67
N VAL A 37 -6.44 21.38 35.95
CA VAL A 37 -6.06 20.06 36.45
C VAL A 37 -7.26 19.14 36.30
N GLN A 38 -7.13 18.12 35.48
CA GLN A 38 -8.19 17.17 35.20
C GLN A 38 -7.64 15.75 35.03
N ASP A 39 -8.44 14.77 35.43
CA ASP A 39 -8.23 13.36 35.08
C ASP A 39 -9.07 13.04 33.84
N VAL A 40 -8.44 12.59 32.76
CA VAL A 40 -9.10 12.23 31.49
C VAL A 40 -8.98 10.73 31.22
N GLU A 41 -10.03 10.14 30.68
CA GLU A 41 -10.00 8.78 30.12
C GLU A 41 -10.20 8.86 28.61
N PHE A 42 -9.40 8.11 27.86
CA PHE A 42 -9.40 8.16 26.40
C PHE A 42 -9.13 6.78 25.82
N THR A 43 -9.89 6.38 24.80
CA THR A 43 -9.66 5.13 24.06
C THR A 43 -9.23 5.51 22.64
N LEU A 44 -8.05 5.03 22.23
CA LEU A 44 -7.56 5.25 20.88
C LEU A 44 -8.50 4.61 19.86
N THR A 45 -8.82 5.40 18.84
CA THR A 45 -9.54 4.96 17.65
C THR A 45 -8.56 4.70 16.52
N ASP A 46 -9.04 4.10 15.42
CA ASP A 46 -8.22 3.88 14.24
C ASP A 46 -7.63 5.16 13.66
N ASP A 47 -8.38 6.27 13.69
CA ASP A 47 -7.90 7.58 13.25
C ASP A 47 -6.72 8.06 14.14
N ASP A 48 -6.77 7.79 15.45
CA ASP A 48 -5.68 8.14 16.35
C ASP A 48 -4.43 7.28 16.10
N TYR A 49 -4.59 5.99 15.74
CA TYR A 49 -3.45 5.15 15.34
C TYR A 49 -2.83 5.62 14.02
N ASP A 50 -3.65 6.11 13.08
CA ASP A 50 -3.15 6.70 11.85
C ASP A 50 -2.37 8.00 12.12
N ASP A 51 -2.86 8.87 13.03
CA ASP A 51 -2.12 10.07 13.48
C ASP A 51 -0.80 9.74 14.20
N LEU A 52 -0.71 8.55 14.78
CA LEU A 52 0.50 8.01 15.42
C LEU A 52 1.44 7.30 14.42
N ASP A 53 1.14 7.32 13.12
CA ASP A 53 1.86 6.59 12.06
C ASP A 53 1.91 5.06 12.28
N LEU A 54 0.92 4.50 12.98
CA LEU A 54 0.83 3.07 13.30
C LEU A 54 -0.04 2.34 12.28
N SER A 55 0.58 1.89 11.19
CA SER A 55 -0.16 1.29 10.07
C SER A 55 -1.02 0.09 10.46
N PHE A 56 -0.65 -0.67 11.49
CA PHE A 56 -1.36 -1.87 11.96
C PHE A 56 -2.44 -1.60 13.02
N GLY A 57 -2.75 -0.33 13.32
CA GLY A 57 -3.81 0.03 14.27
C GLY A 57 -3.55 -0.46 15.71
N SER A 58 -2.28 -0.66 16.07
CA SER A 58 -1.88 -1.17 17.38
C SER A 58 -0.40 -0.85 17.66
N PHE A 59 -0.03 -0.85 18.94
CA PHE A 59 1.35 -0.76 19.38
C PHE A 59 2.03 -2.13 19.38
N SER A 60 3.32 -2.18 19.02
CA SER A 60 4.10 -3.42 19.04
C SER A 60 4.61 -3.81 20.43
N SER A 61 4.70 -2.83 21.33
CA SER A 61 5.09 -3.00 22.72
C SER A 61 4.51 -1.89 23.60
N GLU A 62 4.43 -2.14 24.91
CA GLU A 62 4.06 -1.09 25.88
C GLU A 62 5.09 0.05 25.91
N ASP A 63 6.37 -0.24 25.63
CA ASP A 63 7.43 0.77 25.59
C ASP A 63 7.27 1.74 24.41
N ASP A 64 6.82 1.25 23.25
CA ASP A 64 6.47 2.11 22.10
C ASP A 64 5.29 3.02 22.45
N ALA A 65 4.28 2.48 23.14
CA ALA A 65 3.13 3.27 23.60
C ALA A 65 3.56 4.36 24.60
N LYS A 66 4.43 4.02 25.57
CA LYS A 66 5.00 5.00 26.51
C LYS A 66 5.82 6.08 25.83
N ALA A 67 6.47 5.77 24.71
CA ALA A 67 7.26 6.73 23.95
C ALA A 67 6.40 7.67 23.08
N ALA A 68 5.36 7.13 22.43
CA ALA A 68 4.56 7.88 21.46
C ALA A 68 3.42 8.71 22.09
N LEU A 69 2.73 8.14 23.09
CA LEU A 69 1.53 8.77 23.67
C LEU A 69 1.76 10.11 24.38
N PRO A 70 2.93 10.41 24.98
CA PRO A 70 3.16 11.72 25.57
C PRO A 70 2.98 12.89 24.61
N ALA A 71 3.54 12.81 23.40
CA ALA A 71 3.44 13.87 22.39
C ALA A 71 2.00 14.00 21.89
N PHE A 72 1.34 12.87 21.66
CA PHE A 72 -0.06 12.79 21.27
C PHE A 72 -0.99 13.44 22.31
N LEU A 73 -0.79 13.16 23.60
CA LEU A 73 -1.57 13.76 24.69
C LEU A 73 -1.31 15.27 24.83
N THR A 74 -0.09 15.74 24.57
CA THR A 74 0.23 17.18 24.55
C THR A 74 -0.54 17.90 23.45
N ASP A 75 -0.60 17.33 22.24
CA ASP A 75 -1.32 17.92 21.11
C ASP A 75 -2.84 17.86 21.30
N LYS A 76 -3.35 16.76 21.85
CA LYS A 76 -4.79 16.55 22.09
C LYS A 76 -5.33 17.39 23.25
N TYR A 77 -4.53 17.63 24.28
CA TYR A 77 -4.93 18.34 25.49
C TYR A 77 -4.00 19.53 25.84
N PRO A 78 -3.87 20.54 24.95
CA PRO A 78 -2.94 21.66 25.14
C PRO A 78 -3.35 22.62 26.26
N TYR A 79 -4.57 22.46 26.80
CA TYR A 79 -5.15 23.30 27.86
C TYR A 79 -4.95 22.75 29.27
N LEU A 80 -4.49 21.50 29.41
CA LEU A 80 -4.23 20.86 30.70
C LEU A 80 -2.90 21.31 31.29
N SER A 81 -2.79 21.30 32.62
CA SER A 81 -1.55 21.66 33.33
C SER A 81 -1.08 20.61 34.30
N ASP A 82 0.13 20.84 34.83
CA ASP A 82 0.79 20.03 35.84
C ASP A 82 -0.18 19.58 36.94
N GLY A 83 -0.15 18.27 37.22
CA GLY A 83 -1.09 17.58 38.12
C GLY A 83 -2.28 16.92 37.44
N SER A 84 -2.50 17.14 36.13
CA SER A 84 -3.48 16.40 35.35
C SER A 84 -3.04 14.95 35.13
N SER A 85 -3.99 14.03 34.98
CA SER A 85 -3.70 12.65 34.56
C SER A 85 -4.52 12.23 33.34
N ALA A 86 -4.00 11.28 32.56
CA ALA A 86 -4.66 10.71 31.41
C ALA A 86 -4.54 9.18 31.46
N LYS A 87 -5.66 8.48 31.42
CA LYS A 87 -5.72 7.03 31.24
C LYS A 87 -6.08 6.75 29.79
N VAL A 88 -5.16 6.15 29.04
CA VAL A 88 -5.28 5.84 27.63
C VAL A 88 -5.48 4.35 27.45
N GLU A 89 -6.62 3.94 26.92
CA GLU A 89 -6.89 2.60 26.43
C GLU A 89 -6.41 2.47 24.98
N TYR A 90 -5.66 1.41 24.69
CA TYR A 90 -5.07 1.15 23.38
C TYR A 90 -4.96 -0.35 23.08
N LEU A 91 -4.74 -0.68 21.81
CA LEU A 91 -4.53 -2.03 21.30
C LEU A 91 -3.03 -2.35 21.30
N LEU A 92 -2.67 -3.41 22.01
CA LEU A 92 -1.31 -3.96 22.03
C LEU A 92 -1.28 -5.22 21.17
N TYR A 93 -0.34 -5.28 20.23
CA TYR A 93 -0.11 -6.46 19.41
C TYR A 93 0.48 -7.60 20.26
N ILE A 94 -0.15 -8.77 20.19
CA ILE A 94 0.23 -9.97 20.96
C ILE A 94 0.75 -11.11 20.07
N GLY A 95 1.00 -10.83 18.80
CA GLY A 95 1.43 -11.80 17.80
C GLY A 95 0.28 -12.22 16.88
N SER A 96 0.62 -12.53 15.64
CA SER A 96 -0.29 -13.09 14.65
C SER A 96 -0.43 -14.59 14.83
N ALA A 97 -1.50 -15.17 14.28
CA ALA A 97 -1.63 -16.62 14.21
C ALA A 97 -0.47 -17.25 13.40
N GLU A 98 -0.07 -18.46 13.80
CA GLU A 98 0.96 -19.23 13.11
C GLU A 98 0.58 -19.48 11.64
N GLY A 99 1.57 -19.43 10.74
CA GLY A 99 1.38 -19.67 9.30
C GLY A 99 0.84 -18.48 8.49
N VAL A 100 0.24 -17.46 9.10
CA VAL A 100 -0.28 -16.29 8.36
C VAL A 100 0.82 -15.57 7.59
N SER A 101 2.00 -15.41 8.23
CA SER A 101 3.16 -14.73 7.64
C SER A 101 3.67 -15.40 6.36
N ASP A 102 3.52 -16.72 6.27
CA ASP A 102 4.02 -17.51 5.14
C ASP A 102 3.32 -17.14 3.83
N TYR A 103 2.09 -16.62 3.93
CA TYR A 103 1.27 -16.19 2.80
C TYR A 103 1.27 -14.68 2.58
N THR A 104 1.23 -13.87 3.65
CA THR A 104 1.24 -12.40 3.50
C THR A 104 2.57 -11.87 2.96
N GLY A 105 3.66 -12.60 3.20
CA GLY A 105 5.00 -12.28 2.70
C GLY A 105 5.46 -13.14 1.51
N ALA A 106 4.57 -13.95 0.94
CA ALA A 106 4.89 -14.81 -0.19
C ALA A 106 5.23 -14.00 -1.45
N ASP A 107 6.10 -14.56 -2.29
CA ASP A 107 6.33 -14.03 -3.63
C ASP A 107 5.06 -14.14 -4.48
N VAL A 108 4.89 -13.22 -5.42
CA VAL A 108 3.80 -13.24 -6.39
C VAL A 108 4.36 -13.65 -7.76
N TYR A 109 3.80 -14.69 -8.36
CA TYR A 109 4.11 -15.11 -9.72
C TYR A 109 2.89 -14.98 -10.62
N ALA A 110 2.95 -14.02 -11.54
CA ALA A 110 1.94 -13.87 -12.59
C ALA A 110 2.38 -14.65 -13.83
N LEU A 111 1.55 -15.58 -14.30
CA LEU A 111 1.84 -16.37 -15.50
C LEU A 111 1.97 -15.46 -16.72
N ALA A 112 3.06 -15.65 -17.47
CA ALA A 112 3.24 -15.06 -18.79
C ALA A 112 2.46 -15.87 -19.84
N ASN A 113 2.23 -15.29 -21.02
CA ASN A 113 1.56 -15.99 -22.11
C ASN A 113 2.24 -17.34 -22.43
N ALA A 114 3.58 -17.38 -22.37
CA ALA A 114 4.38 -18.57 -22.64
C ALA A 114 4.19 -19.71 -21.62
N ASP A 115 3.66 -19.43 -20.42
CA ASP A 115 3.43 -20.44 -19.39
C ASP A 115 2.18 -21.28 -19.67
N TYR A 116 1.23 -20.76 -20.47
CA TYR A 116 0.01 -21.47 -20.80
C TYR A 116 0.26 -22.56 -21.86
N PRO A 117 -0.54 -23.64 -21.90
CA PRO A 117 -0.37 -24.72 -22.87
C PRO A 117 -0.42 -24.24 -24.33
N GLN A 118 -1.25 -23.22 -24.63
CA GLN A 118 -1.32 -22.55 -25.94
C GLN A 118 -0.53 -21.24 -25.98
N GLY A 119 0.55 -21.12 -25.19
CA GLY A 119 1.39 -19.93 -25.14
C GLY A 119 2.04 -19.57 -26.48
N ASN A 120 2.25 -20.56 -27.35
CA ASN A 120 2.70 -20.37 -28.72
C ASN A 120 1.68 -19.60 -29.60
N LEU A 121 0.43 -19.49 -29.16
CA LEU A 121 -0.62 -18.69 -29.79
C LEU A 121 -0.90 -17.37 -29.06
N ASN A 122 -0.02 -16.97 -28.12
CA ASN A 122 -0.26 -15.84 -27.21
C ASN A 122 -1.55 -15.97 -26.41
N ALA A 123 -1.94 -17.20 -26.04
CA ALA A 123 -3.03 -17.40 -25.10
C ALA A 123 -2.70 -16.72 -23.76
N SER A 124 -3.64 -15.98 -23.21
CA SER A 124 -3.47 -15.23 -21.97
C SER A 124 -4.10 -15.93 -20.76
N GLY A 125 -4.57 -17.17 -20.94
CA GLY A 125 -5.25 -17.97 -19.93
C GLY A 125 -5.39 -19.45 -20.32
N PHE A 126 -5.68 -20.31 -19.34
CA PHE A 126 -6.05 -21.72 -19.57
C PHE A 126 -7.40 -21.82 -20.27
N TYR A 127 -7.56 -22.81 -21.14
CA TYR A 127 -8.87 -23.07 -21.76
C TYR A 127 -9.83 -23.69 -20.73
N PRO A 128 -11.17 -23.55 -20.88
CA PRO A 128 -12.11 -24.02 -19.85
C PRO A 128 -12.08 -25.53 -19.57
N ASN A 129 -11.50 -26.32 -20.48
CA ASN A 129 -11.35 -27.77 -20.36
C ASN A 129 -9.98 -28.21 -19.83
N GLU A 130 -9.13 -27.26 -19.45
CA GLU A 130 -7.79 -27.48 -18.89
C GLU A 130 -7.82 -27.16 -17.40
N ASP A 131 -7.28 -28.07 -16.58
CA ASP A 131 -7.12 -27.85 -15.16
C ASP A 131 -5.76 -27.21 -14.91
N ALA A 132 -5.74 -26.01 -14.30
CA ALA A 132 -4.50 -25.29 -14.02
C ALA A 132 -3.56 -26.09 -13.09
N GLU A 133 -4.13 -26.89 -12.18
CA GLU A 133 -3.36 -27.71 -11.23
C GLU A 133 -2.47 -28.75 -11.95
N ASP A 134 -2.90 -29.24 -13.12
CA ASP A 134 -2.13 -30.22 -13.92
C ASP A 134 -0.82 -29.64 -14.49
N PHE A 135 -0.71 -28.31 -14.59
CA PHE A 135 0.45 -27.62 -15.18
C PHE A 135 1.30 -26.89 -14.15
N MET A 136 0.71 -26.49 -13.02
CA MET A 136 1.34 -25.51 -12.14
C MET A 136 2.62 -26.02 -11.47
N SER A 137 2.68 -27.32 -11.18
CA SER A 137 3.87 -27.91 -10.56
C SER A 137 5.11 -27.78 -11.44
N ASP A 138 4.95 -28.02 -12.75
CA ASP A 138 6.04 -27.92 -13.72
C ASP A 138 6.43 -26.46 -13.97
N ILE A 139 5.44 -25.57 -14.12
CA ILE A 139 5.65 -24.12 -14.30
C ILE A 139 6.47 -23.54 -13.13
N LEU A 140 6.03 -23.79 -11.89
CA LEU A 140 6.70 -23.28 -10.70
C LEU A 140 8.07 -23.95 -10.48
N THR A 141 8.27 -25.20 -10.87
CA THR A 141 9.58 -25.86 -10.80
C THR A 141 10.57 -25.24 -11.80
N ALA A 142 10.11 -24.82 -12.98
CA ALA A 142 10.95 -24.11 -13.95
C ALA A 142 11.34 -22.72 -13.44
N GLN A 143 10.41 -22.01 -12.79
CA GLN A 143 10.63 -20.66 -12.27
C GLN A 143 11.48 -20.64 -10.99
N TYR A 144 11.22 -21.56 -10.06
CA TYR A 144 11.90 -21.64 -8.77
C TYR A 144 12.82 -22.85 -8.75
N THR A 145 14.10 -22.65 -9.07
CA THR A 145 15.09 -23.73 -9.25
C THR A 145 15.68 -24.30 -7.95
N SER A 146 15.42 -23.69 -6.79
CA SER A 146 15.87 -24.17 -5.48
C SER A 146 14.90 -23.78 -4.35
N PRO A 147 13.63 -24.24 -4.42
CA PRO A 147 12.65 -23.92 -3.40
C PRO A 147 12.90 -24.70 -2.11
N THR A 148 12.50 -24.13 -0.98
CA THR A 148 12.57 -24.80 0.32
C THR A 148 11.21 -25.39 0.68
N GLU A 149 11.19 -26.54 1.35
CA GLU A 149 9.94 -27.13 1.87
C GLU A 149 9.19 -26.09 2.74
N GLY A 150 7.89 -25.94 2.48
CA GLY A 150 7.03 -24.93 3.11
C GLY A 150 7.07 -23.55 2.46
N GLN A 151 7.87 -23.33 1.41
CA GLN A 151 7.82 -22.08 0.65
C GLN A 151 6.47 -21.94 -0.07
N SER A 152 5.80 -20.81 0.12
CA SER A 152 4.54 -20.46 -0.53
C SER A 152 4.73 -19.38 -1.60
N VAL A 153 3.96 -19.44 -2.67
CA VAL A 153 3.90 -18.44 -3.75
C VAL A 153 2.44 -18.16 -4.09
N LEU A 154 2.07 -16.89 -4.19
CA LEU A 154 0.79 -16.48 -4.75
C LEU A 154 0.88 -16.52 -6.28
N VAL A 155 0.16 -17.44 -6.90
CA VAL A 155 0.12 -17.58 -8.35
C VAL A 155 -1.09 -16.84 -8.91
N GLN A 156 -0.84 -16.00 -9.92
CA GLN A 156 -1.87 -15.26 -10.64
C GLN A 156 -1.94 -15.78 -12.08
N TYR A 157 -3.12 -16.25 -12.49
CA TYR A 157 -3.35 -16.76 -13.84
C TYR A 157 -4.77 -16.47 -14.30
N ASN A 158 -5.01 -16.54 -15.60
CA ASN A 158 -6.35 -16.42 -16.14
C ASN A 158 -6.89 -17.76 -16.64
N THR A 159 -8.22 -17.85 -16.70
CA THR A 159 -8.94 -18.93 -17.37
C THR A 159 -9.98 -18.30 -18.29
N TYR A 160 -10.09 -18.78 -19.53
CA TYR A 160 -11.15 -18.34 -20.43
C TYR A 160 -12.51 -18.82 -19.92
N VAL A 161 -13.54 -17.96 -20.03
CA VAL A 161 -14.92 -18.28 -19.60
C VAL A 161 -15.57 -19.30 -20.52
N GLU A 162 -15.25 -19.22 -21.82
CA GLU A 162 -15.72 -20.12 -22.87
C GLU A 162 -14.54 -20.56 -23.74
N VAL A 163 -14.75 -21.53 -24.62
CA VAL A 163 -13.71 -21.97 -25.56
C VAL A 163 -13.36 -20.78 -26.46
N PRO A 164 -12.10 -20.28 -26.42
CA PRO A 164 -11.75 -19.06 -27.13
C PRO A 164 -11.58 -19.29 -28.63
N VAL A 165 -11.49 -18.20 -29.39
CA VAL A 165 -11.29 -18.23 -30.85
C VAL A 165 -9.83 -17.93 -31.17
N GLU A 166 -9.17 -18.90 -31.80
CA GLU A 166 -7.80 -18.74 -32.29
C GLU A 166 -7.79 -18.00 -33.65
N GLY A 167 -6.88 -17.05 -33.81
CA GLY A 167 -6.77 -16.23 -35.01
C GLY A 167 -5.41 -15.56 -35.18
N ILE A 168 -5.33 -14.65 -36.15
CA ILE A 168 -4.16 -13.79 -36.37
C ILE A 168 -4.60 -12.34 -36.14
N SER A 169 -3.90 -11.63 -35.28
CA SER A 169 -4.08 -10.19 -35.07
C SER A 169 -2.94 -9.42 -35.70
N ASN A 170 -3.23 -8.20 -36.19
CA ASN A 170 -2.22 -7.27 -36.68
C ASN A 170 -1.76 -6.39 -35.51
N LEU A 171 -0.57 -6.68 -34.98
CA LEU A 171 0.08 -5.85 -33.95
C LEU A 171 0.48 -4.48 -34.53
N VAL A 172 0.99 -4.46 -35.77
CA VAL A 172 1.30 -3.25 -36.52
C VAL A 172 0.58 -3.31 -37.86
N SER A 173 -0.02 -2.19 -38.27
CA SER A 173 -0.62 -2.02 -39.59
C SER A 173 -0.34 -0.62 -40.13
N ALA A 174 0.72 -0.47 -40.92
CA ALA A 174 1.09 0.78 -41.57
C ALA A 174 0.68 0.76 -43.06
N ASP A 175 -0.55 1.22 -43.35
CA ASP A 175 -1.06 1.41 -44.72
C ASP A 175 -0.74 2.83 -45.22
N PHE A 176 0.49 3.01 -45.67
CA PHE A 176 0.96 4.31 -46.17
C PHE A 176 0.20 4.77 -47.41
N LYS A 177 -0.27 3.83 -48.23
CA LYS A 177 -0.92 4.14 -49.51
C LYS A 177 -2.32 4.69 -49.32
N THR A 178 -3.12 4.07 -48.46
CA THR A 178 -4.44 4.60 -48.10
C THR A 178 -4.30 5.90 -47.32
N ALA A 179 -3.34 5.98 -46.39
CA ALA A 179 -3.13 7.17 -45.58
C ALA A 179 -2.52 8.35 -46.35
N GLN A 180 -1.79 8.08 -47.44
CA GLN A 180 -1.03 9.07 -48.21
C GLN A 180 -0.07 9.92 -47.35
N SER A 181 0.53 9.30 -46.34
CA SER A 181 1.44 9.91 -45.39
C SER A 181 2.49 8.89 -44.96
N LEU A 182 3.55 9.33 -44.28
CA LEU A 182 4.50 8.43 -43.62
C LEU A 182 3.97 7.90 -42.28
N LEU A 183 2.71 8.19 -41.92
CA LEU A 183 2.16 7.91 -40.59
C LEU A 183 3.10 8.46 -39.51
N ASP A 184 3.41 7.65 -38.49
CA ASP A 184 4.33 7.99 -37.42
C ASP A 184 5.78 7.55 -37.71
N TRP A 185 6.09 7.11 -38.94
CA TRP A 185 7.44 6.71 -39.32
C TRP A 185 8.32 7.93 -39.58
N THR A 186 9.58 7.84 -39.17
CA THR A 186 10.52 8.96 -39.17
C THR A 186 11.54 8.83 -40.31
N PRO A 187 11.61 9.79 -41.24
CA PRO A 187 12.62 9.80 -42.29
C PRO A 187 13.96 10.41 -41.81
N PHE A 188 15.08 9.83 -42.23
CA PHE A 188 16.43 10.31 -41.97
C PHE A 188 17.22 10.45 -43.27
N ASN A 189 17.58 11.68 -43.60
CA ASN A 189 18.43 11.99 -44.74
C ASN A 189 19.91 12.00 -44.33
N ILE A 190 20.69 11.08 -44.90
CA ILE A 190 22.13 10.97 -44.67
C ILE A 190 22.90 11.67 -45.78
N THR A 191 22.57 11.38 -47.03
CA THR A 191 23.18 11.98 -48.22
C THR A 191 22.14 12.24 -49.29
N GLY A 192 22.30 13.34 -50.02
CA GLY A 192 21.43 13.68 -51.15
C GLY A 192 20.30 14.62 -50.75
N THR A 193 19.43 14.95 -51.71
CA THR A 193 18.29 15.87 -51.49
C THR A 193 16.95 15.16 -51.59
N GLN A 194 16.95 13.88 -51.95
CA GLN A 194 15.75 13.08 -52.11
C GLN A 194 15.42 12.45 -50.76
N VAL A 195 14.20 12.65 -50.28
CA VAL A 195 13.75 12.16 -48.97
C VAL A 195 12.50 11.31 -49.13
N TRP A 196 12.28 10.39 -48.20
CA TRP A 196 11.02 9.66 -48.10
C TRP A 196 9.83 10.63 -47.95
N SER A 197 8.73 10.34 -48.66
CA SER A 197 7.50 11.13 -48.59
C SER A 197 6.28 10.23 -48.71
N GLY A 198 5.22 10.55 -47.96
CA GLY A 198 3.94 9.86 -48.11
C GLY A 198 3.18 10.40 -49.32
N THR A 199 2.72 9.50 -50.18
CA THR A 199 2.02 9.83 -51.42
C THR A 199 0.83 8.90 -51.65
N GLN A 200 0.05 9.14 -52.71
CA GLN A 200 -1.02 8.20 -53.15
C GLN A 200 -0.50 6.80 -53.55
N TYR A 201 0.82 6.61 -53.62
CA TYR A 201 1.47 5.34 -53.94
C TYR A 201 2.05 4.65 -52.70
N GLY A 202 1.97 5.28 -51.52
CA GLY A 202 2.60 4.79 -50.28
C GLY A 202 3.71 5.71 -49.78
N ALA A 203 4.58 5.19 -48.92
CA ALA A 203 5.83 5.85 -48.60
C ALA A 203 6.76 5.69 -49.80
N THR A 204 7.16 6.80 -50.40
CA THR A 204 7.83 6.83 -51.71
C THR A 204 9.13 7.61 -51.64
N ILE A 205 10.13 7.09 -52.33
CA ILE A 205 11.39 7.78 -52.60
C ILE A 205 11.88 7.50 -54.02
N ASN A 206 12.56 8.48 -54.62
CA ASN A 206 13.07 8.39 -55.99
C ASN A 206 14.38 9.18 -56.13
N GLY A 207 15.46 8.50 -56.50
CA GLY A 207 16.81 9.03 -56.72
C GLY A 207 17.09 9.52 -58.14
N SER A 208 16.08 9.68 -59.00
CA SER A 208 16.24 10.15 -60.38
C SER A 208 15.22 11.22 -60.80
N GLU A 209 15.69 12.15 -61.62
CA GLU A 209 14.87 13.12 -62.36
C GLU A 209 15.40 13.18 -63.78
N TYR A 210 14.68 12.56 -64.74
CA TYR A 210 15.18 12.38 -66.10
C TYR A 210 15.72 13.70 -66.70
N PRO A 211 16.97 13.71 -67.23
CA PRO A 211 17.84 12.56 -67.48
C PRO A 211 18.89 12.26 -66.38
N ASN A 212 18.77 12.86 -65.19
CA ASN A 212 19.79 12.82 -64.15
C ASN A 212 19.47 11.80 -63.04
N TYR A 213 20.53 11.27 -62.45
CA TYR A 213 20.52 10.43 -61.26
C TYR A 213 21.32 11.11 -60.16
N PHE A 214 20.95 10.88 -58.91
CA PHE A 214 21.53 11.55 -57.75
C PHE A 214 22.07 10.54 -56.76
N VAL A 215 23.21 10.87 -56.14
CA VAL A 215 23.70 10.11 -54.98
C VAL A 215 22.78 10.39 -53.81
N ASN A 216 22.22 9.34 -53.22
CA ASN A 216 21.31 9.45 -52.09
C ASN A 216 21.49 8.29 -51.12
N GLU A 217 21.35 8.57 -49.83
CA GLU A 217 21.14 7.60 -48.77
C GLU A 217 20.08 8.18 -47.81
N ASP A 218 18.93 7.52 -47.72
CA ASP A 218 17.81 7.97 -46.90
C ASP A 218 17.13 6.76 -46.25
N TRP A 219 16.74 6.92 -44.99
CA TRP A 219 16.13 5.87 -44.18
C TRP A 219 14.72 6.26 -43.78
N LEU A 220 13.81 5.30 -43.70
CA LEU A 220 12.50 5.47 -43.09
C LEU A 220 12.36 4.46 -41.96
N VAL A 221 12.31 4.93 -40.71
CA VAL A 221 12.33 4.07 -39.51
C VAL A 221 10.95 4.09 -38.83
N SER A 222 10.48 2.92 -38.41
CA SER A 222 9.22 2.76 -37.71
C SER A 222 9.25 3.38 -36.31
N PRO A 223 8.08 3.67 -35.73
CA PRO A 223 7.93 3.72 -34.27
C PRO A 223 8.43 2.44 -33.62
N GLU A 224 8.57 2.50 -32.29
CA GLU A 224 8.88 1.34 -31.45
C GLU A 224 7.79 0.27 -31.59
N ILE A 225 8.20 -0.98 -31.78
CA ILE A 225 7.32 -2.14 -31.86
C ILE A 225 7.68 -3.08 -30.71
N ASP A 226 6.75 -3.25 -29.77
CA ASP A 226 6.92 -4.08 -28.59
C ASP A 226 6.55 -5.55 -28.87
N LEU A 227 7.55 -6.43 -28.89
CA LEU A 227 7.39 -7.88 -29.02
C LEU A 227 7.69 -8.61 -27.70
N THR A 228 7.83 -7.89 -26.58
CA THR A 228 8.27 -8.47 -25.30
C THR A 228 7.32 -9.55 -24.76
N ALA A 229 6.02 -9.41 -25.04
CA ALA A 229 4.98 -10.36 -24.65
C ALA A 229 4.40 -11.18 -25.81
N GLN A 230 5.05 -11.13 -26.99
CA GLN A 230 4.55 -11.74 -28.21
C GLN A 230 5.37 -12.98 -28.58
N VAL A 231 4.67 -14.01 -29.03
CA VAL A 231 5.21 -15.30 -29.46
C VAL A 231 4.78 -15.56 -30.90
N ASN A 232 5.67 -16.14 -31.70
CA ASN A 232 5.57 -16.36 -33.14
C ASN A 232 5.14 -15.11 -33.95
N PRO A 233 5.78 -13.93 -33.77
CA PRO A 233 5.49 -12.78 -34.60
C PRO A 233 5.86 -13.04 -36.06
N LEU A 234 5.07 -12.46 -36.98
CA LEU A 234 5.23 -12.57 -38.42
C LEU A 234 5.26 -11.19 -39.06
N PHE A 235 6.18 -10.98 -40.00
CA PHE A 235 6.27 -9.75 -40.77
C PHE A 235 5.78 -9.94 -42.21
N GLN A 236 5.08 -8.95 -42.76
CA GLN A 236 4.69 -8.92 -44.15
C GLN A 236 4.80 -7.51 -44.73
N LEU A 237 5.31 -7.42 -45.96
CA LEU A 237 5.53 -6.16 -46.66
C LEU A 237 4.84 -6.17 -48.02
N THR A 238 4.18 -5.06 -48.38
CA THR A 238 3.73 -4.80 -49.75
C THR A 238 4.50 -3.62 -50.31
N GLN A 239 5.18 -3.83 -51.43
CA GLN A 239 6.08 -2.84 -52.02
C GLN A 239 6.06 -2.87 -53.56
N VAL A 240 6.50 -1.77 -54.17
CA VAL A 240 6.73 -1.61 -55.60
C VAL A 240 8.14 -1.08 -55.80
N LEU A 241 8.89 -1.64 -56.74
CA LEU A 241 10.20 -1.15 -57.14
C LEU A 241 10.26 -1.03 -58.66
N ARG A 242 10.77 0.09 -59.18
CA ARG A 242 10.88 0.30 -60.62
C ARG A 242 12.14 1.05 -61.04
N TYR A 243 12.61 0.72 -62.26
CA TYR A 243 13.77 1.28 -62.96
C TYR A 243 15.11 0.75 -62.45
N THR A 244 15.13 -0.50 -62.03
CA THR A 244 16.35 -1.15 -61.55
C THR A 244 16.30 -2.66 -61.75
N ASN A 245 17.47 -3.26 -61.70
CA ASN A 245 17.69 -4.69 -61.52
C ASN A 245 18.68 -4.96 -60.37
N ALA A 246 19.07 -3.92 -59.62
CA ALA A 246 19.98 -3.96 -58.49
C ALA A 246 19.17 -3.97 -57.19
N SER A 247 19.11 -5.12 -56.53
CA SER A 247 18.41 -5.29 -55.24
C SER A 247 19.13 -4.64 -54.06
N ASP A 248 20.47 -4.60 -54.11
CA ASP A 248 21.31 -4.26 -52.94
C ASP A 248 21.21 -2.79 -52.48
N TYR A 249 20.56 -1.93 -53.27
CA TYR A 249 20.32 -0.52 -52.97
C TYR A 249 19.03 -0.29 -52.15
N TYR A 250 18.20 -1.32 -51.97
CA TYR A 250 16.87 -1.23 -51.33
C TYR A 250 16.76 -2.30 -50.26
N ASN A 251 17.07 -1.92 -49.02
CA ASN A 251 17.20 -2.86 -47.92
C ASN A 251 16.08 -2.66 -46.89
N ILE A 252 15.50 -3.77 -46.46
CA ILE A 252 14.54 -3.84 -45.36
C ILE A 252 15.32 -4.33 -44.15
N MET A 253 15.26 -3.62 -43.04
CA MET A 253 16.14 -3.83 -41.91
C MET A 253 15.37 -3.81 -40.59
N VAL A 254 15.91 -4.47 -39.58
CA VAL A 254 15.39 -4.47 -38.21
C VAL A 254 16.53 -4.25 -37.21
N SER A 255 16.23 -3.54 -36.14
CA SER A 255 17.17 -3.25 -35.06
C SER A 255 16.46 -3.41 -33.71
N THR A 256 17.17 -3.94 -32.72
CA THR A 256 16.76 -4.03 -31.31
C THR A 256 17.44 -2.97 -30.44
N ASP A 257 18.40 -2.21 -30.99
CA ASP A 257 19.26 -1.27 -30.25
C ASP A 257 19.18 0.18 -30.77
N TYR A 258 18.26 0.45 -31.71
CA TYR A 258 18.04 1.79 -32.26
C TYR A 258 17.48 2.76 -31.21
N ASP A 259 18.16 3.88 -31.00
CA ASP A 259 17.83 4.90 -29.99
C ASP A 259 17.61 6.31 -30.59
N GLY A 260 17.41 6.41 -31.91
CA GLY A 260 17.18 7.66 -32.61
C GLY A 260 18.28 8.05 -33.62
N ASP A 261 19.39 7.32 -33.68
CA ASP A 261 20.45 7.50 -34.69
C ASP A 261 20.71 6.21 -35.48
N VAL A 262 20.40 6.25 -36.78
CA VAL A 262 20.52 5.09 -37.69
C VAL A 262 21.98 4.65 -37.88
N ALA A 263 22.96 5.52 -37.64
CA ALA A 263 24.38 5.22 -37.87
C ALA A 263 25.05 4.50 -36.69
N THR A 264 24.47 4.58 -35.49
CA THR A 264 24.99 3.94 -34.28
C THR A 264 24.30 2.62 -33.95
N ALA A 265 23.11 2.41 -34.50
CA ALA A 265 22.34 1.17 -34.33
C ALA A 265 22.91 0.00 -35.16
N THR A 266 22.66 -1.21 -34.67
CA THR A 266 22.93 -2.46 -35.38
C THR A 266 21.70 -2.86 -36.17
N TRP A 267 21.88 -3.20 -37.44
CA TRP A 267 20.78 -3.53 -38.34
C TRP A 267 20.95 -4.90 -38.98
N ASP A 268 19.98 -5.78 -38.76
CA ASP A 268 19.86 -7.06 -39.46
C ASP A 268 18.95 -6.91 -40.68
N THR A 269 19.31 -7.57 -41.79
CA THR A 269 18.51 -7.54 -43.01
C THR A 269 17.31 -8.48 -42.89
N ILE A 270 16.13 -7.99 -43.30
CA ILE A 270 14.91 -8.78 -43.42
C ILE A 270 14.78 -9.24 -44.88
N ASP A 271 14.95 -10.54 -45.10
CA ASP A 271 14.74 -11.16 -46.39
C ASP A 271 13.25 -11.47 -46.60
N VAL A 272 12.62 -10.82 -47.57
CA VAL A 272 11.23 -11.07 -47.95
C VAL A 272 11.15 -11.80 -49.28
N THR A 273 10.14 -12.64 -49.45
CA THR A 273 9.89 -13.33 -50.73
C THR A 273 8.39 -13.42 -50.97
N PRO A 274 7.85 -13.14 -52.17
CA PRO A 274 8.53 -12.57 -53.34
C PRO A 274 8.94 -11.10 -53.17
N VAL A 275 9.91 -10.66 -53.98
CA VAL A 275 10.31 -9.24 -54.13
C VAL A 275 9.89 -8.69 -55.50
N PRO A 276 9.65 -7.37 -55.65
CA PRO A 276 9.45 -6.76 -56.96
C PRO A 276 10.68 -6.95 -57.87
N ASP A 277 10.46 -7.20 -59.15
CA ASP A 277 11.53 -7.42 -60.14
C ASP A 277 12.21 -6.14 -60.66
N GLY A 278 11.77 -4.97 -60.17
CA GLY A 278 12.30 -3.67 -60.56
C GLY A 278 11.83 -3.16 -61.94
N SER A 279 10.92 -3.87 -62.62
CA SER A 279 10.50 -3.57 -63.99
C SER A 279 9.03 -3.14 -64.12
N SER A 280 8.21 -3.33 -63.08
CA SER A 280 6.76 -3.06 -63.09
C SER A 280 6.34 -2.07 -62.00
N TRP A 281 5.17 -1.46 -62.17
CA TRP A 281 4.47 -0.71 -61.11
C TRP A 281 3.47 -1.60 -60.34
N THR A 282 3.60 -2.92 -60.45
CA THR A 282 2.71 -3.86 -59.76
C THR A 282 3.22 -4.07 -58.35
N ALA A 283 2.36 -3.80 -57.36
CA ALA A 283 2.64 -4.10 -55.97
C ALA A 283 2.85 -5.60 -55.77
N VAL A 284 3.91 -5.94 -55.04
CA VAL A 284 4.24 -7.30 -54.63
C VAL A 284 4.14 -7.37 -53.12
N THR A 285 3.29 -8.27 -52.64
CA THR A 285 3.17 -8.62 -51.22
C THR A 285 4.04 -9.84 -50.95
N SER A 286 4.88 -9.76 -49.93
CA SER A 286 5.68 -10.88 -49.47
C SER A 286 4.81 -11.97 -48.84
N GLU A 287 5.34 -13.18 -48.77
CA GLU A 287 4.93 -14.18 -47.80
C GLU A 287 5.26 -13.69 -46.38
N ASP A 288 4.77 -14.43 -45.39
CA ASP A 288 5.01 -14.14 -43.98
C ASP A 288 6.44 -14.54 -43.61
N VAL A 289 7.20 -13.56 -43.12
CA VAL A 289 8.55 -13.77 -42.61
C VAL A 289 8.47 -14.03 -41.11
N ASP A 290 9.09 -15.13 -40.68
CA ASP A 290 9.19 -15.48 -39.27
C ASP A 290 10.06 -14.47 -38.51
N PHE A 291 9.49 -13.85 -37.48
CA PHE A 291 10.15 -12.88 -36.62
C PHE A 291 10.42 -13.45 -35.21
N SER A 292 10.30 -14.76 -35.02
CA SER A 292 10.54 -15.43 -33.72
C SER A 292 11.90 -15.13 -33.10
N ALA A 293 12.90 -14.77 -33.91
CA ALA A 293 14.23 -14.34 -33.43
C ALA A 293 14.21 -13.04 -32.60
N TYR A 294 13.13 -12.26 -32.67
CA TYR A 294 12.95 -10.99 -31.96
C TYR A 294 11.87 -11.07 -30.86
N GLU A 295 11.44 -12.28 -30.49
CA GLU A 295 10.55 -12.47 -29.32
C GLU A 295 11.25 -12.02 -28.04
N GLY A 296 10.51 -11.35 -27.15
CA GLY A 296 11.07 -10.81 -25.92
C GLY A 296 11.78 -9.46 -26.09
N GLU A 297 11.90 -8.94 -27.32
CA GLU A 297 12.61 -7.71 -27.63
C GLU A 297 11.66 -6.56 -27.98
N THR A 298 12.20 -5.35 -27.97
CA THR A 298 11.61 -4.17 -28.58
C THR A 298 12.37 -3.85 -29.85
N ILE A 299 11.66 -3.67 -30.98
CA ILE A 299 12.29 -3.52 -32.29
C ILE A 299 11.88 -2.24 -33.03
N HIS A 300 12.72 -1.86 -33.98
CA HIS A 300 12.41 -0.91 -35.03
C HIS A 300 12.66 -1.52 -36.40
N ILE A 301 11.76 -1.28 -37.34
CA ILE A 301 11.90 -1.68 -38.74
C ILE A 301 12.29 -0.46 -39.55
N ALA A 302 13.25 -0.60 -40.47
CA ALA A 302 13.68 0.47 -41.34
C ALA A 302 13.75 0.07 -42.81
N PHE A 303 13.50 1.05 -43.67
CA PHE A 303 13.72 0.97 -45.11
C PHE A 303 14.89 1.86 -45.49
N LYS A 304 16.03 1.25 -45.83
CA LYS A 304 17.22 1.95 -46.29
C LYS A 304 17.22 2.03 -47.82
N TYR A 305 17.18 3.25 -48.34
CA TYR A 305 17.24 3.55 -49.76
C TYR A 305 18.59 4.15 -50.14
N GLU A 306 19.21 3.61 -51.17
CA GLU A 306 20.43 4.15 -51.77
C GLU A 306 20.23 4.42 -53.28
N SER A 307 20.94 5.43 -53.80
CA SER A 307 21.06 5.69 -55.24
C SER A 307 22.41 6.33 -55.57
N ASP A 308 22.82 6.28 -56.84
CA ASP A 308 24.04 6.89 -57.34
C ASP A 308 23.83 7.60 -58.69
N LEU A 309 24.91 7.97 -59.38
CA LEU A 309 24.84 8.69 -60.66
C LEU A 309 24.41 7.80 -61.85
N THR A 310 24.10 6.53 -61.62
CA THR A 310 23.71 5.53 -62.63
C THR A 310 22.44 4.76 -62.27
N ILE A 311 22.17 4.58 -60.97
CA ILE A 311 21.02 3.86 -60.43
C ILE A 311 20.21 4.81 -59.56
N GLY A 312 18.91 4.95 -59.84
CA GLY A 312 18.00 5.80 -59.07
C GLY A 312 16.56 5.34 -59.25
N ALA A 313 16.27 4.13 -58.78
CA ALA A 313 14.95 3.53 -58.85
C ALA A 313 13.92 4.33 -58.06
N THR A 314 12.65 4.14 -58.38
CA THR A 314 11.56 4.52 -57.49
C THR A 314 11.19 3.33 -56.63
N TRP A 315 11.17 3.53 -55.31
CA TRP A 315 10.72 2.53 -54.34
C TRP A 315 9.50 3.06 -53.60
N GLU A 316 8.44 2.24 -53.53
CA GLU A 316 7.18 2.56 -52.88
C GLU A 316 6.85 1.45 -51.88
N ILE A 317 6.63 1.82 -50.62
CA ILE A 317 6.13 0.92 -49.58
C ILE A 317 4.64 1.21 -49.40
N GLU A 318 3.79 0.26 -49.78
CA GLU A 318 2.35 0.42 -49.66
C GLU A 318 1.86 0.06 -48.25
N ASN A 319 2.26 -1.11 -47.75
CA ASN A 319 1.78 -1.67 -46.49
C ASN A 319 2.88 -2.40 -45.72
N VAL A 320 2.90 -2.23 -44.40
CA VAL A 320 3.71 -3.03 -43.46
C VAL A 320 2.79 -3.64 -42.41
N LEU A 321 2.88 -4.95 -42.23
CA LEU A 321 2.17 -5.68 -41.19
C LEU A 321 3.16 -6.41 -40.29
N VAL A 322 2.98 -6.25 -38.98
CA VAL A 322 3.51 -7.19 -37.97
C VAL A 322 2.30 -7.88 -37.36
N LYS A 323 2.31 -9.20 -37.37
CA LYS A 323 1.18 -10.04 -37.01
C LYS A 323 1.58 -11.01 -35.92
N VAL A 324 0.64 -11.39 -35.09
CA VAL A 324 0.84 -12.41 -34.06
C VAL A 324 -0.34 -13.38 -34.08
N PRO A 325 -0.12 -14.68 -33.85
CA PRO A 325 -1.21 -15.54 -33.46
C PRO A 325 -1.80 -15.00 -32.16
N GLY A 326 -3.13 -15.10 -32.04
CA GLY A 326 -3.84 -14.60 -30.88
C GLY A 326 -5.02 -15.49 -30.56
N VAL A 327 -5.36 -15.52 -29.28
CA VAL A 327 -6.52 -16.22 -28.75
C VAL A 327 -7.47 -15.20 -28.14
N GLU A 328 -8.63 -15.01 -28.78
CA GLU A 328 -9.65 -14.05 -28.34
C GLU A 328 -10.74 -14.73 -27.51
N GLY A 329 -11.03 -14.16 -26.35
CA GLY A 329 -12.09 -14.62 -25.44
C GLY A 329 -12.10 -13.82 -24.14
N GLU A 330 -13.24 -13.82 -23.44
CA GLU A 330 -13.30 -13.26 -22.09
C GLU A 330 -12.60 -14.21 -21.10
N THR A 331 -11.85 -13.64 -20.18
CA THR A 331 -11.09 -14.35 -19.16
C THR A 331 -11.51 -13.94 -17.75
N VAL A 332 -11.35 -14.85 -16.80
CA VAL A 332 -11.44 -14.58 -15.36
C VAL A 332 -10.05 -14.75 -14.76
N ALA A 333 -9.65 -13.78 -13.92
CA ALA A 333 -8.40 -13.84 -13.17
C ALA A 333 -8.58 -14.71 -11.92
N ASN A 334 -7.59 -15.54 -11.62
CA ASN A 334 -7.50 -16.38 -10.45
C ASN A 334 -6.21 -16.04 -9.69
N GLU A 335 -6.31 -16.01 -8.36
CA GLU A 335 -5.19 -15.76 -7.45
C GLU A 335 -5.22 -16.83 -6.37
N VAL A 336 -4.28 -17.77 -6.39
CA VAL A 336 -4.25 -18.92 -5.47
C VAL A 336 -2.83 -19.22 -5.01
N TYR A 337 -2.70 -19.75 -3.79
CA TYR A 337 -1.39 -20.09 -3.24
C TYR A 337 -0.96 -21.50 -3.60
N TYR A 338 0.30 -21.68 -3.96
CA TYR A 338 0.97 -22.97 -4.06
C TYR A 338 2.08 -23.06 -3.03
N THR A 339 2.23 -24.24 -2.41
CA THR A 339 3.27 -24.51 -1.40
C THR A 339 4.16 -25.65 -1.88
N TYR A 340 5.47 -25.48 -1.74
CA TYR A 340 6.43 -26.52 -2.08
C TYR A 340 6.52 -27.57 -0.96
N THR A 341 6.20 -28.84 -1.29
CA THR A 341 6.19 -29.96 -0.34
C THR A 341 7.55 -30.57 -0.05
N GLY A 342 8.62 -29.95 -0.57
CA GLY A 342 9.97 -30.56 -0.59
C GLY A 342 10.21 -31.48 -1.79
N SER A 343 9.16 -31.76 -2.58
CA SER A 343 9.26 -32.58 -3.80
C SER A 343 8.53 -31.98 -5.00
N ALA A 344 7.38 -31.35 -4.79
CA ALA A 344 6.57 -30.73 -5.83
C ALA A 344 5.86 -29.48 -5.27
N TRP A 345 5.45 -28.58 -6.16
CA TRP A 345 4.50 -27.52 -5.80
C TRP A 345 3.09 -28.08 -5.83
N GLU A 346 2.33 -27.86 -4.77
CA GLU A 346 0.94 -28.30 -4.62
C GLU A 346 0.05 -27.11 -4.24
N LEU A 347 -1.21 -27.13 -4.68
CA LEU A 347 -2.19 -26.11 -4.30
C LEU A 347 -2.34 -26.08 -2.78
N SER A 348 -2.25 -24.87 -2.19
CA SER A 348 -2.30 -24.70 -0.74
C SER A 348 -3.71 -24.94 -0.22
N SER A 349 -3.85 -25.82 0.75
CA SER A 349 -5.10 -26.02 1.49
C SER A 349 -5.16 -25.13 2.74
N GLY A 350 -6.36 -24.71 3.15
CA GLY A 350 -6.53 -23.95 4.40
C GLY A 350 -6.12 -22.48 4.32
N VAL A 351 -5.90 -21.96 3.11
CA VAL A 351 -5.67 -20.54 2.84
C VAL A 351 -6.58 -20.08 1.70
N TYR A 352 -7.06 -18.83 1.78
CA TYR A 352 -7.89 -18.21 0.78
C TYR A 352 -7.47 -16.76 0.55
N TYR A 353 -7.23 -16.38 -0.70
CA TYR A 353 -6.93 -15.00 -1.06
C TYR A 353 -8.18 -14.33 -1.61
N LEU A 354 -8.61 -13.20 -1.02
CA LEU A 354 -9.80 -12.49 -1.48
C LEU A 354 -9.57 -11.84 -2.85
N THR A 355 -10.40 -12.23 -3.81
CA THR A 355 -10.46 -11.65 -5.15
C THR A 355 -11.30 -10.38 -5.17
N SER A 356 -11.19 -9.60 -6.24
CA SER A 356 -12.07 -8.43 -6.47
C SER A 356 -13.56 -8.80 -6.40
N ASN A 357 -13.94 -9.95 -6.98
CA ASN A 357 -15.33 -10.39 -6.96
C ASN A 357 -15.83 -10.74 -5.55
N ASP A 358 -14.94 -11.21 -4.66
CA ASP A 358 -15.30 -11.47 -3.26
C ASP A 358 -15.59 -10.16 -2.52
N TYR A 359 -14.79 -9.13 -2.75
CA TYR A 359 -15.03 -7.79 -2.21
C TYR A 359 -16.36 -7.20 -2.71
N ASP A 360 -16.62 -7.31 -4.01
CA ASP A 360 -17.88 -6.86 -4.62
C ASP A 360 -19.08 -7.61 -4.02
N SER A 361 -18.94 -8.91 -3.75
CA SER A 361 -19.98 -9.72 -3.10
C SER A 361 -20.29 -9.25 -1.67
N MET A 362 -19.34 -8.59 -1.00
CA MET A 362 -19.48 -7.99 0.32
C MET A 362 -20.02 -6.54 0.28
N GLY A 363 -20.22 -5.98 -0.92
CA GLY A 363 -20.89 -4.71 -1.18
C GLY A 363 -19.98 -3.64 -1.80
N GLU A 364 -20.53 -2.90 -2.75
CA GLU A 364 -19.81 -1.90 -3.56
C GLU A 364 -20.15 -0.44 -3.20
N ALA A 365 -21.08 -0.21 -2.26
CA ALA A 365 -21.49 1.14 -1.88
C ALA A 365 -20.41 1.89 -1.08
N SER A 366 -20.63 3.18 -0.84
CA SER A 366 -19.72 3.96 0.02
C SER A 366 -19.63 3.36 1.42
N GLY A 367 -18.40 3.10 1.89
CA GLY A 367 -18.15 2.44 3.17
C GLY A 367 -18.25 0.92 3.13
N GLN A 368 -18.25 0.31 1.94
CA GLN A 368 -18.24 -1.14 1.74
C GLN A 368 -16.98 -1.56 0.95
N PRO A 369 -16.49 -2.79 1.15
CA PRO A 369 -15.13 -3.17 0.74
C PRO A 369 -14.96 -3.36 -0.79
N GLY A 370 -16.03 -3.69 -1.53
CA GLY A 370 -16.02 -3.80 -3.00
C GLY A 370 -15.75 -2.50 -3.72
N ARG A 371 -16.03 -1.35 -3.08
CA ARG A 371 -15.80 -0.04 -3.72
C ARG A 371 -14.36 0.17 -4.17
N TYR A 372 -13.40 -0.36 -3.43
CA TYR A 372 -11.96 -0.26 -3.72
C TYR A 372 -11.23 -1.60 -3.64
N ASN A 373 -11.97 -2.71 -3.51
CA ASN A 373 -11.42 -4.05 -3.34
C ASN A 373 -10.37 -4.14 -2.22
N ASN A 374 -10.68 -3.51 -1.07
CA ASN A 374 -9.85 -3.54 0.13
C ASN A 374 -10.67 -3.24 1.39
N PHE A 375 -10.10 -3.60 2.53
CA PHE A 375 -10.54 -3.17 3.86
C PHE A 375 -9.77 -1.92 4.30
N SER A 376 -10.22 -1.29 5.39
CA SER A 376 -9.53 -0.15 6.00
C SER A 376 -9.93 -0.05 7.48
N SER A 377 -9.40 0.95 8.19
CA SER A 377 -9.87 1.33 9.53
C SER A 377 -11.40 1.53 9.58
N SER A 378 -11.94 2.24 8.59
CA SER A 378 -13.38 2.48 8.48
C SER A 378 -14.18 1.30 7.91
N ILE A 379 -13.52 0.23 7.45
CA ILE A 379 -14.15 -0.97 6.89
C ILE A 379 -13.48 -2.22 7.50
N PRO A 380 -13.83 -2.61 8.74
CA PRO A 380 -13.12 -3.66 9.48
C PRO A 380 -13.27 -5.05 8.86
N ALA A 381 -12.14 -5.70 8.53
CA ALA A 381 -12.11 -6.96 7.78
C ALA A 381 -12.87 -8.10 8.46
N ASP A 382 -12.68 -8.30 9.76
CA ASP A 382 -13.15 -9.52 10.46
C ASP A 382 -14.66 -9.72 10.38
N THR A 383 -15.46 -8.65 10.48
CA THR A 383 -16.93 -8.78 10.42
C THR A 383 -17.39 -9.25 9.04
N TYR A 384 -16.77 -8.69 7.99
CA TYR A 384 -17.08 -9.04 6.60
C TYR A 384 -16.58 -10.44 6.27
N ILE A 385 -15.34 -10.76 6.62
CA ILE A 385 -14.72 -12.06 6.35
C ILE A 385 -15.44 -13.19 7.10
N SER A 386 -15.78 -13.03 8.37
CA SER A 386 -16.57 -14.03 9.11
C SER A 386 -17.91 -14.33 8.43
N THR A 387 -18.58 -13.30 7.90
CA THR A 387 -19.85 -13.47 7.18
C THR A 387 -19.63 -14.13 5.83
N PHE A 388 -18.63 -13.69 5.07
CA PHE A 388 -18.22 -14.25 3.78
C PHE A 388 -17.91 -15.75 3.91
N LEU A 389 -17.10 -16.13 4.90
CA LEU A 389 -16.75 -17.52 5.15
C LEU A 389 -17.97 -18.35 5.54
N GLY A 390 -18.92 -17.81 6.31
CA GLY A 390 -20.17 -18.49 6.65
C GLY A 390 -21.07 -18.76 5.44
N ILE A 391 -21.08 -17.85 4.46
CA ILE A 391 -21.85 -18.01 3.21
C ILE A 391 -21.17 -19.03 2.27
N ASN A 392 -19.84 -18.93 2.13
CA ASN A 392 -19.08 -19.75 1.18
C ASN A 392 -18.71 -21.14 1.72
N ASN A 393 -18.75 -21.33 3.04
CA ASN A 393 -18.46 -22.61 3.71
C ASN A 393 -19.64 -23.06 4.58
N PRO A 394 -20.84 -23.32 4.00
CA PRO A 394 -22.05 -23.62 4.77
C PRO A 394 -22.02 -24.96 5.52
N TYR A 395 -20.99 -25.77 5.28
CA TYR A 395 -20.79 -27.09 5.90
C TYR A 395 -19.54 -27.15 6.79
N ALA A 396 -18.97 -26.00 7.17
CA ALA A 396 -17.85 -25.94 8.12
C ALA A 396 -18.19 -26.67 9.43
N GLN A 397 -17.23 -27.43 9.93
CA GLN A 397 -17.28 -28.16 11.20
C GLN A 397 -16.52 -27.40 12.28
N GLU A 398 -16.85 -27.68 13.54
CA GLU A 398 -16.16 -27.09 14.68
C GLU A 398 -14.65 -27.38 14.60
N GLU A 399 -13.82 -26.37 14.89
CA GLU A 399 -12.36 -26.42 14.78
C GLU A 399 -11.81 -26.40 13.34
N ASP A 400 -12.66 -26.27 12.31
CA ASP A 400 -12.18 -25.97 10.96
C ASP A 400 -11.47 -24.61 10.94
N GLU A 401 -10.36 -24.54 10.21
CA GLU A 401 -9.47 -23.36 10.16
C GLU A 401 -9.23 -22.92 8.72
N ILE A 402 -9.20 -21.61 8.52
CA ILE A 402 -8.83 -21.01 7.23
C ILE A 402 -8.08 -19.69 7.45
N ILE A 403 -6.93 -19.56 6.82
CA ILE A 403 -6.20 -18.30 6.72
C ILE A 403 -6.82 -17.51 5.57
N VAL A 404 -7.29 -16.29 5.83
CA VAL A 404 -7.79 -15.40 4.79
C VAL A 404 -6.80 -14.27 4.57
N ILE A 405 -6.31 -14.15 3.34
CA ILE A 405 -5.41 -13.09 2.89
C ILE A 405 -6.22 -12.05 2.12
N TYR A 406 -5.98 -10.79 2.42
CA TYR A 406 -6.77 -9.67 1.93
C TYR A 406 -5.96 -8.39 1.80
N LYS A 407 -6.42 -7.50 0.94
CA LYS A 407 -5.93 -6.13 0.78
C LYS A 407 -6.51 -5.22 1.87
N TYR A 408 -5.65 -4.41 2.46
CA TYR A 408 -6.00 -3.40 3.47
C TYR A 408 -5.34 -2.06 3.13
N TYR A 409 -6.14 -1.01 3.00
CA TYR A 409 -5.65 0.36 2.82
C TYR A 409 -5.37 1.00 4.19
N SER A 410 -4.10 1.34 4.43
CA SER A 410 -3.67 2.10 5.60
C SER A 410 -3.50 3.56 5.21
N SER A 411 -4.20 4.46 5.91
CA SER A 411 -4.14 5.89 5.60
C SER A 411 -2.80 6.50 6.03
N SER A 412 -2.27 6.07 7.18
CA SER A 412 -0.90 6.39 7.65
C SER A 412 0.18 5.96 6.66
N ALA A 413 0.10 4.75 6.11
CA ALA A 413 1.04 4.29 5.08
C ALA A 413 0.77 4.89 3.69
N ASN A 414 -0.39 5.53 3.49
CA ASN A 414 -0.89 5.99 2.20
C ASN A 414 -0.77 4.92 1.09
N ALA A 415 -1.05 3.66 1.45
CA ALA A 415 -0.82 2.51 0.58
C ALA A 415 -1.75 1.33 0.94
N THR A 416 -2.04 0.51 -0.08
CA THR A 416 -2.69 -0.78 0.11
C THR A 416 -1.66 -1.84 0.41
N GLN A 417 -1.88 -2.58 1.49
CA GLN A 417 -1.02 -3.65 2.00
C GLN A 417 -1.72 -5.00 1.89
N THR A 418 -0.96 -6.07 1.73
CA THR A 418 -1.45 -7.44 1.92
C THR A 418 -1.42 -7.77 3.40
N ARG A 419 -2.56 -8.18 3.94
CA ARG A 419 -2.72 -8.64 5.33
C ARG A 419 -3.41 -10.00 5.34
N GLY A 420 -3.39 -10.65 6.49
CA GLY A 420 -4.10 -11.89 6.68
C GLY A 420 -4.44 -12.13 8.13
N ASN A 421 -5.41 -13.00 8.35
CA ASN A 421 -5.76 -13.49 9.67
C ASN A 421 -6.21 -14.96 9.59
N LEU A 422 -6.06 -15.70 10.69
CA LEU A 422 -6.62 -17.04 10.84
C LEU A 422 -8.05 -16.92 11.33
N TYR A 423 -8.97 -17.65 10.72
CA TYR A 423 -10.34 -17.78 11.17
C TYR A 423 -10.58 -19.23 11.58
N THR A 424 -11.18 -19.42 12.76
CA THR A 424 -11.56 -20.74 13.26
C THR A 424 -13.08 -20.81 13.37
N TYR A 425 -13.68 -21.89 12.90
CA TYR A 425 -15.10 -22.11 13.04
C TYR A 425 -15.41 -22.60 14.44
N THR A 426 -16.15 -21.79 15.20
CA THR A 426 -16.48 -22.06 16.60
C THR A 426 -17.90 -21.62 16.92
N ASN A 427 -18.68 -22.48 17.56
CA ASN A 427 -20.08 -22.27 17.93
C ASN A 427 -20.97 -21.83 16.74
N GLY A 428 -20.70 -22.36 15.55
CA GLY A 428 -21.51 -22.09 14.36
C GLY A 428 -21.18 -20.79 13.61
N VAL A 429 -20.07 -20.12 13.94
CA VAL A 429 -19.58 -18.91 13.26
C VAL A 429 -18.07 -18.96 13.09
N TRP A 430 -17.55 -18.33 12.04
CA TRP A 430 -16.11 -18.12 11.88
C TRP A 430 -15.65 -16.96 12.77
N VAL A 431 -14.63 -17.19 13.59
CA VAL A 431 -14.06 -16.21 14.52
C VAL A 431 -12.62 -15.94 14.16
N ALA A 432 -12.29 -14.66 13.99
CA ALA A 432 -10.93 -14.22 13.70
C ALA A 432 -10.00 -14.40 14.91
N TYR A 433 -8.76 -14.82 14.66
CA TYR A 433 -7.72 -14.86 15.67
C TYR A 433 -7.42 -13.44 16.18
N GLN A 434 -7.34 -13.31 17.50
CA GLN A 434 -7.13 -12.03 18.16
C GLN A 434 -5.64 -11.73 18.23
N SER A 435 -5.14 -10.95 17.27
CA SER A 435 -3.73 -10.53 17.21
C SER A 435 -3.41 -9.33 18.12
N THR A 436 -4.43 -8.76 18.77
CA THR A 436 -4.30 -7.61 19.67
C THR A 436 -5.11 -7.82 20.94
N ILE A 437 -4.74 -7.13 22.00
CA ILE A 437 -5.51 -7.01 23.24
C ILE A 437 -5.73 -5.54 23.57
N SER A 438 -6.89 -5.22 24.14
CA SER A 438 -7.10 -3.91 24.76
C SER A 438 -6.33 -3.86 26.09
N THR A 439 -5.55 -2.80 26.26
CA THR A 439 -4.75 -2.51 27.47
C THR A 439 -4.83 -1.03 27.81
N THR A 440 -4.36 -0.63 28.99
CA THR A 440 -4.39 0.77 29.42
C THR A 440 -3.04 1.23 29.96
N LEU A 441 -2.65 2.47 29.62
CA LEU A 441 -1.55 3.19 30.26
C LEU A 441 -2.07 4.46 30.92
N GLN A 442 -1.54 4.78 32.08
CA GLN A 442 -1.82 6.03 32.76
C GLN A 442 -0.60 6.95 32.63
N PHE A 443 -0.85 8.25 32.46
CA PHE A 443 0.13 9.31 32.35
C PHE A 443 -0.21 10.44 33.32
N GLY A 444 0.82 11.07 33.88
CA GLY A 444 0.74 12.27 34.70
C GLY A 444 1.43 13.42 33.99
N LEU A 445 0.82 14.61 34.00
CA LEU A 445 1.41 15.82 33.43
C LEU A 445 2.31 16.48 34.48
N GLU A 446 3.61 16.52 34.22
CA GLU A 446 4.61 17.12 35.09
C GLU A 446 5.54 18.03 34.28
N ASN A 447 5.74 19.28 34.72
CA ASN A 447 6.56 20.27 34.02
C ASN A 447 6.16 20.46 32.53
N GLY A 448 4.87 20.35 32.23
CA GLY A 448 4.31 20.42 30.88
C GLY A 448 4.59 19.21 29.98
N ILE A 449 5.09 18.09 30.54
CA ILE A 449 5.35 16.85 29.81
C ILE A 449 4.52 15.71 30.40
N TRP A 450 3.83 14.95 29.55
CA TRP A 450 3.16 13.71 29.96
C TRP A 450 4.20 12.62 30.21
N ILE A 451 4.20 12.06 31.41
CA ILE A 451 5.12 10.99 31.81
C ILE A 451 4.26 9.77 32.16
N PRO A 452 4.62 8.55 31.71
CA PRO A 452 3.96 7.33 32.19
C PRO A 452 3.90 7.33 33.71
N ASP A 453 2.67 7.26 34.24
CA ASP A 453 2.37 7.39 35.64
C ASP A 453 1.54 6.19 36.10
N ASN A 454 2.19 5.25 36.77
CA ASN A 454 1.53 4.11 37.41
C ASN A 454 0.98 4.45 38.80
N THR A 455 0.84 5.74 39.17
CA THR A 455 0.33 6.15 40.48
C THR A 455 -1.14 5.77 40.66
N ILE A 456 -1.38 4.90 41.64
CA ILE A 456 -2.72 4.52 42.07
C ILE A 456 -3.24 5.58 43.04
N LYS A 457 -4.34 6.26 42.69
CA LYS A 457 -5.01 7.20 43.60
C LYS A 457 -5.96 6.44 44.52
N TYR A 458 -5.83 6.62 45.84
CA TYR A 458 -6.64 5.92 46.82
C TYR A 458 -7.04 6.84 47.99
N SER A 459 -8.35 7.04 48.16
CA SER A 459 -8.89 7.78 49.30
C SER A 459 -9.16 6.82 50.45
N LEU A 460 -8.54 7.09 51.61
CA LEU A 460 -8.72 6.27 52.80
C LEU A 460 -10.17 6.29 53.27
N THR A 461 -10.64 5.12 53.67
CA THR A 461 -11.95 4.89 54.30
C THR A 461 -11.76 4.64 55.79
N ASP A 462 -12.84 4.74 56.57
CA ASP A 462 -12.85 4.43 58.02
C ASP A 462 -12.27 3.03 58.34
N ALA A 463 -12.45 2.07 57.43
CA ALA A 463 -11.91 0.71 57.58
C ALA A 463 -10.37 0.69 57.50
N ASP A 464 -9.78 1.55 56.68
CA ASP A 464 -8.33 1.65 56.51
C ASP A 464 -7.67 2.26 57.74
N TYR A 465 -8.27 3.30 58.32
CA TYR A 465 -7.85 3.85 59.61
C TYR A 465 -7.98 2.83 60.73
N THR A 466 -9.07 2.04 60.73
CA THR A 466 -9.25 0.96 61.71
C THR A 466 -8.15 -0.09 61.56
N TYR A 467 -7.86 -0.53 60.34
CA TYR A 467 -6.80 -1.51 60.05
C TYR A 467 -5.43 -1.03 60.55
N MET A 468 -5.03 0.21 60.20
CA MET A 468 -3.78 0.79 60.67
C MET A 468 -3.76 0.91 62.20
N GLY A 469 -4.87 1.39 62.79
CA GLY A 469 -5.00 1.56 64.24
C GLY A 469 -4.90 0.25 65.01
N GLU A 470 -5.53 -0.82 64.53
CA GLU A 470 -5.45 -2.16 65.12
C GLU A 470 -4.05 -2.76 64.95
N THR A 471 -3.46 -2.66 63.76
CA THR A 471 -2.14 -3.21 63.44
C THR A 471 -1.03 -2.55 64.27
N LEU A 472 -1.14 -1.24 64.50
CA LEU A 472 -0.14 -0.47 65.26
C LEU A 472 -0.41 -0.43 66.77
N SER A 473 -1.50 -1.04 67.25
CA SER A 473 -1.93 -0.93 68.66
C SER A 473 -0.95 -1.56 69.66
N ASP A 474 -0.22 -2.60 69.24
CA ASP A 474 0.78 -3.30 70.06
C ASP A 474 2.20 -2.70 69.91
N ASP A 475 2.42 -1.74 69.00
CA ASP A 475 3.71 -1.09 68.83
C ASP A 475 3.91 0.01 69.91
N PRO A 476 4.97 -0.06 70.75
CA PRO A 476 5.23 0.95 71.77
C PRO A 476 5.37 2.38 71.24
N ASN A 477 5.76 2.57 69.98
CA ASN A 477 5.94 3.89 69.36
C ASN A 477 4.60 4.52 68.92
N TYR A 478 3.58 3.70 68.63
CA TYR A 478 2.31 4.15 68.05
C TYR A 478 1.09 3.91 68.96
N SER A 479 1.15 2.96 69.90
CA SER A 479 0.04 2.57 70.80
C SER A 479 -0.64 3.72 71.54
N SER A 480 0.09 4.81 71.84
CA SER A 480 -0.47 6.01 72.48
C SER A 480 -1.21 6.97 71.53
N LYS A 481 -1.05 6.78 70.21
CA LYS A 481 -1.57 7.65 69.14
C LYS A 481 -2.73 7.02 68.36
N VAL A 482 -2.78 5.69 68.23
CA VAL A 482 -3.78 4.95 67.39
C VAL A 482 -5.24 5.16 67.78
N ALA A 483 -5.52 5.68 68.98
CA ALA A 483 -6.88 5.96 69.42
C ALA A 483 -7.62 6.94 68.48
N THR A 484 -6.89 7.86 67.82
CA THR A 484 -7.51 8.78 66.85
C THR A 484 -7.94 8.05 65.58
N LEU A 485 -7.09 7.16 65.04
CA LEU A 485 -7.43 6.33 63.88
C LEU A 485 -8.66 5.45 64.15
N LEU A 486 -8.72 4.81 65.33
CA LEU A 486 -9.78 3.87 65.70
C LEU A 486 -11.13 4.53 66.01
N ASN A 487 -11.12 5.73 66.59
CA ASN A 487 -12.36 6.37 67.07
C ASN A 487 -12.89 7.46 66.13
N TYR A 488 -12.01 8.07 65.35
CA TYR A 488 -12.32 9.28 64.58
C TYR A 488 -11.96 9.15 63.09
N ALA A 489 -11.27 8.09 62.67
CA ALA A 489 -10.86 7.86 61.28
C ALA A 489 -10.06 9.04 60.69
N ASP A 490 -9.22 9.65 61.53
CA ASP A 490 -8.34 10.76 61.17
C ASP A 490 -7.02 10.65 61.93
N TYR A 491 -5.99 11.33 61.44
CA TYR A 491 -4.78 11.65 62.20
C TYR A 491 -4.98 12.94 62.99
N ASP A 492 -4.18 13.17 64.02
CA ASP A 492 -4.21 14.41 64.79
C ASP A 492 -2.80 14.98 65.02
N SER A 493 -2.71 16.07 65.80
CA SER A 493 -1.43 16.72 66.13
C SER A 493 -0.42 15.85 66.90
N SER A 494 -0.80 14.65 67.36
CA SER A 494 0.12 13.70 68.01
C SER A 494 0.93 12.87 67.01
N TRP A 495 0.51 12.85 65.74
CA TRP A 495 1.19 12.16 64.65
C TRP A 495 2.17 13.11 63.95
N SER A 496 3.45 12.72 63.90
CA SER A 496 4.43 13.40 63.06
C SER A 496 4.29 12.93 61.60
N GLN A 497 4.87 13.68 60.65
CA GLN A 497 4.83 13.30 59.23
C GLN A 497 5.41 11.91 59.00
N ASP A 498 6.52 11.56 59.66
CA ASP A 498 7.16 10.25 59.55
C ASP A 498 6.28 9.14 60.13
N ASP A 499 5.53 9.42 61.21
CA ASP A 499 4.57 8.47 61.76
C ASP A 499 3.41 8.19 60.79
N ILE A 500 2.93 9.24 60.12
CA ILE A 500 1.86 9.12 59.10
C ILE A 500 2.37 8.31 57.92
N ILE A 501 3.57 8.61 57.40
CA ILE A 501 4.18 7.86 56.29
C ILE A 501 4.31 6.38 56.65
N TYR A 502 4.81 6.07 57.85
CA TYR A 502 4.94 4.68 58.29
C TYR A 502 3.58 3.97 58.40
N SER A 503 2.58 4.62 59.01
CA SER A 503 1.23 4.08 59.12
C SER A 503 0.59 3.81 57.76
N LEU A 504 0.74 4.76 56.81
CA LEU A 504 0.27 4.59 55.45
C LEU A 504 1.05 3.50 54.70
N GLY A 505 2.34 3.33 54.96
CA GLY A 505 3.14 2.22 54.44
C GLY A 505 2.61 0.85 54.91
N VAL A 506 2.20 0.73 56.18
CA VAL A 506 1.53 -0.47 56.71
C VAL A 506 0.22 -0.76 55.98
N LEU A 507 -0.58 0.28 55.71
CA LEU A 507 -1.79 0.14 54.91
C LEU A 507 -1.49 -0.32 53.47
N LEU A 508 -0.47 0.27 52.83
CA LEU A 508 -0.11 -0.10 51.46
C LEU A 508 0.42 -1.53 51.36
N ASP A 509 1.20 -2.01 52.33
CA ASP A 509 1.63 -3.41 52.37
C ASP A 509 0.45 -4.39 52.57
N TYR A 510 -0.67 -3.92 53.13
CA TYR A 510 -1.91 -4.68 53.22
C TYR A 510 -2.75 -4.63 51.93
N LEU A 511 -2.87 -3.44 51.32
CA LEU A 511 -3.64 -3.22 50.11
C LEU A 511 -2.98 -3.85 48.88
N ASP A 512 -1.64 -3.79 48.80
CA ASP A 512 -0.85 -4.34 47.70
C ASP A 512 0.41 -5.07 48.22
N PRO A 513 0.23 -6.29 48.77
CA PRO A 513 1.34 -7.07 49.32
C PRO A 513 2.37 -7.52 48.26
N ASN A 514 2.04 -7.40 46.96
CA ASN A 514 2.93 -7.76 45.85
C ASN A 514 3.40 -6.54 45.06
N ALA A 515 3.29 -5.33 45.63
CA ALA A 515 3.74 -4.09 45.01
C ALA A 515 5.19 -4.22 44.50
N VAL A 516 5.38 -4.03 43.20
CA VAL A 516 6.70 -4.06 42.56
C VAL A 516 7.48 -2.79 42.87
N GLU A 517 8.80 -2.86 42.77
CA GLU A 517 9.70 -1.71 42.89
C GLU A 517 9.26 -0.59 41.92
N GLY A 518 9.14 0.63 42.43
CA GLY A 518 8.65 1.79 41.68
C GLY A 518 7.12 1.94 41.61
N GLN A 519 6.32 1.06 42.25
CA GLN A 519 4.87 1.27 42.37
C GLN A 519 4.59 2.54 43.20
N LYS A 520 3.71 3.40 42.71
CA LYS A 520 3.32 4.66 43.36
C LYS A 520 1.87 4.61 43.84
N TYR A 521 1.60 5.23 44.99
CA TYR A 521 0.25 5.47 45.51
C TYR A 521 0.10 6.92 45.94
N GLN A 522 -0.92 7.62 45.44
CA GLN A 522 -1.34 8.92 45.97
C GLN A 522 -2.51 8.70 46.93
N LEU A 523 -2.26 8.88 48.21
CA LEU A 523 -3.20 8.63 49.29
C LEU A 523 -3.86 9.93 49.75
N SER A 524 -5.19 9.97 49.73
CA SER A 524 -5.97 11.05 50.38
C SER A 524 -6.37 10.62 51.78
N TYR A 525 -5.95 11.38 52.79
CA TYR A 525 -6.15 11.07 54.20
C TYR A 525 -6.59 12.31 55.00
N LEU A 526 -7.18 12.08 56.18
CA LEU A 526 -7.79 13.11 57.01
C LEU A 526 -6.89 13.43 58.20
N VAL A 527 -6.75 14.72 58.50
CA VAL A 527 -6.03 15.23 59.68
C VAL A 527 -6.89 16.25 60.42
N TYR A 528 -6.99 16.10 61.74
CA TYR A 528 -7.63 17.04 62.64
C TYR A 528 -6.60 17.97 63.31
N ALA A 529 -6.62 19.26 62.91
CA ALA A 529 -5.75 20.30 63.47
C ALA A 529 -6.56 21.55 63.86
N GLY A 530 -7.51 21.39 64.79
CA GLY A 530 -8.49 22.43 65.12
C GLY A 530 -9.67 22.50 64.13
N GLY A 531 -9.70 21.57 63.19
CA GLY A 531 -10.72 21.32 62.16
C GLY A 531 -10.27 20.13 61.32
N LEU A 532 -11.22 19.39 60.75
CA LEU A 532 -10.93 18.24 59.87
C LEU A 532 -10.55 18.75 58.49
N SER A 533 -9.44 18.27 57.94
CA SER A 533 -8.97 18.64 56.60
C SER A 533 -8.41 17.40 55.90
N GLU A 534 -8.65 17.32 54.59
CA GLU A 534 -8.09 16.28 53.73
C GLU A 534 -6.71 16.73 53.22
N PHE A 535 -5.77 15.81 53.26
CA PHE A 535 -4.40 15.94 52.79
C PHE A 535 -4.11 14.83 51.80
N THR A 536 -3.18 15.08 50.88
CA THR A 536 -2.67 14.08 49.94
C THR A 536 -1.18 13.86 50.16
N ILE A 537 -0.74 12.62 50.02
CA ILE A 537 0.67 12.24 50.01
C ILE A 537 0.91 11.18 48.95
N THR A 538 2.02 11.28 48.24
CA THR A 538 2.42 10.27 47.25
C THR A 538 3.57 9.44 47.82
N LEU A 539 3.38 8.13 47.89
CA LEU A 539 4.38 7.17 48.34
C LEU A 539 4.80 6.28 47.16
N ILE A 540 6.09 5.96 47.07
CA ILE A 540 6.67 5.04 46.10
C ILE A 540 7.34 3.87 46.81
N LYS A 541 7.20 2.66 46.27
CA LYS A 541 7.91 1.47 46.75
C LYS A 541 9.37 1.56 46.28
N THR A 542 10.30 1.70 47.20
CA THR A 542 11.74 1.74 46.91
C THR A 542 12.51 0.87 47.89
N ASP A 543 13.37 -0.01 47.37
CA ASP A 543 14.14 -1.00 48.14
C ASP A 543 13.27 -1.81 49.14
N GLY A 544 12.00 -2.06 48.78
CA GLY A 544 11.04 -2.78 49.62
C GLY A 544 10.30 -1.93 50.67
N GLU A 545 10.58 -0.63 50.79
CA GLU A 545 9.90 0.29 51.72
C GLU A 545 9.06 1.34 50.98
N TRP A 546 8.01 1.85 51.61
CA TRP A 546 7.21 2.95 51.06
C TRP A 546 7.81 4.29 51.51
N VAL A 547 8.33 5.07 50.57
CA VAL A 547 8.95 6.37 50.82
C VAL A 547 8.21 7.49 50.10
N VAL A 548 8.34 8.73 50.55
CA VAL A 548 7.71 9.88 49.88
C VAL A 548 8.34 10.08 48.50
N TYR A 549 7.50 10.14 47.46
CA TYR A 549 7.89 10.40 46.08
C TYR A 549 8.14 11.90 45.83
#